data_AF-A0A952U3I8-F1
#
_entry.id   AF-A0A952U3I8-F1
#
_cell.length_a   1.000
_cell.length_b   1.000
_cell.length_c   1.000
_cell.angle_alpha   90.00
_cell.angle_beta   90.00
_cell.angle_gamma   90.00
#
_symmetry.space_group_name_H-M   'P 1'
#
loop_
_entity.id
_entity.type
_entity.pdbx_description
1 polymer ?
#
loop_
_entity_poly.entity_id
_entity_poly.type
_entity_poly.pdbx_seq_one_letter_code
_entity_poly.pdbx_strand_id
1 'polypeptide(L)'
;MSGLSDFEKQTEALLGITHQVVGKTQARKEFFPLVDSLAARASAVAITDHNKPVAVLISYHHYMALAAKLAPGKSGQLFEPRSMLGSIHLKVENLDAASDEIAEEFHKSNRNSAESL
;
A
#
# COMPACT_ATOMS: atom_id res chain seq x y z
N MET A 1 12.38 -27.40 7.11
CA MET A 1 12.32 -26.27 8.07
C MET A 1 13.40 -25.19 7.80
N SER A 2 14.19 -25.23 6.70
CA SER A 2 15.29 -24.26 6.49
C SER A 2 14.95 -23.00 5.68
N GLY A 3 13.81 -22.95 4.98
CA GLY A 3 13.51 -21.82 4.08
C GLY A 3 13.15 -20.50 4.79
N LEU A 4 12.60 -20.56 6.01
CA LEU A 4 12.20 -19.36 6.77
C LEU A 4 13.41 -18.64 7.37
N SER A 5 14.40 -19.39 7.89
CA SER A 5 15.59 -18.81 8.50
C SER A 5 16.51 -18.10 7.51
N ASP A 6 16.55 -18.57 6.26
CA ASP A 6 17.38 -17.95 5.22
C ASP A 6 16.72 -16.67 4.68
N PHE A 7 15.39 -16.64 4.60
CA PHE A 7 14.63 -15.43 4.26
C PHE A 7 14.77 -14.35 5.34
N GLU A 8 14.69 -14.73 6.62
CA GLU A 8 14.87 -13.83 7.76
C GLU A 8 16.26 -13.17 7.78
N LYS A 9 17.32 -13.97 7.57
CA LYS A 9 18.69 -13.44 7.49
C LYS A 9 18.91 -12.53 6.27
N GLN A 10 18.30 -12.85 5.13
CA GLN A 10 18.41 -12.03 3.93
C GLN A 10 17.63 -10.71 4.06
N THR A 11 16.45 -10.72 4.66
CA THR A 11 15.66 -9.50 4.89
C THR A 11 16.29 -8.58 5.91
N GLU A 12 16.87 -9.12 6.99
CA GLU A 12 17.63 -8.34 7.98
C GLU A 12 18.88 -7.71 7.35
N ALA A 13 19.61 -8.46 6.50
CA ALA A 13 20.80 -7.97 5.81
C ALA A 13 20.51 -6.92 4.70
N LEU A 14 19.38 -7.02 3.98
CA LEU A 14 19.02 -6.10 2.90
C LEU A 14 18.32 -4.83 3.39
N LEU A 15 17.54 -4.94 4.46
CA LEU A 15 16.64 -3.87 4.90
C LEU A 15 17.04 -3.26 6.23
N GLY A 16 17.88 -3.92 7.04
CA GLY A 16 18.24 -3.46 8.38
C GLY A 16 17.06 -3.45 9.36
N ILE A 17 16.03 -4.26 9.07
CA ILE A 17 14.79 -4.32 9.83
C ILE A 17 14.80 -5.59 10.67
N THR A 18 14.62 -5.44 11.99
CA THR A 18 14.46 -6.57 12.91
C THR A 18 13.07 -7.19 12.75
N HIS A 19 13.01 -8.52 12.62
CA HIS A 19 11.76 -9.24 12.31
C HIS A 19 11.22 -9.96 13.54
N GLN A 20 9.96 -9.72 13.89
CA GLN A 20 9.25 -10.43 14.95
C GLN A 20 8.09 -11.23 14.36
N VAL A 21 7.95 -12.49 14.77
CA VAL A 21 6.84 -13.36 14.34
C VAL A 21 5.84 -13.50 15.48
N VAL A 22 4.57 -13.20 15.20
CA VAL A 22 3.48 -13.24 16.19
C VAL A 22 2.28 -13.98 15.62
N GLY A 23 1.62 -14.82 16.43
CA GLY A 23 0.38 -15.47 16.02
C GLY A 23 -0.81 -14.50 15.99
N LYS A 24 -1.78 -14.71 15.10
CA LYS A 24 -2.96 -13.85 14.89
C LYS A 24 -3.73 -13.53 16.17
N THR A 25 -3.89 -14.51 17.06
CA THR A 25 -4.56 -14.31 18.36
C THR A 25 -3.78 -13.38 19.27
N GLN A 26 -2.45 -13.51 19.29
CA GLN A 26 -1.58 -12.66 20.09
C GLN A 26 -1.47 -11.25 19.48
N ALA A 27 -1.34 -11.15 18.15
CA ALA A 27 -1.31 -9.88 17.44
C ALA A 27 -2.59 -9.05 17.67
N ARG A 28 -3.75 -9.72 17.82
CA ARG A 28 -5.00 -9.04 18.19
C ARG A 28 -4.99 -8.51 19.62
N LYS A 29 -4.42 -9.27 20.56
CA LYS A 29 -4.35 -8.87 21.98
C LYS A 29 -3.34 -7.75 22.23
N GLU A 30 -2.22 -7.78 21.50
CA GLU A 30 -1.06 -6.89 21.70
C GLU A 30 -0.94 -5.85 20.58
N PHE A 31 -2.02 -5.56 19.86
CA PHE A 31 -1.96 -4.74 18.65
C PHE A 31 -1.32 -3.36 18.88
N PHE A 32 -1.77 -2.62 19.90
CA PHE A 32 -1.23 -1.29 20.20
C PHE A 32 0.24 -1.33 20.62
N PRO A 33 0.67 -2.17 21.58
CA PRO A 33 2.08 -2.36 21.89
C PRO A 33 2.95 -2.70 20.67
N LEU A 34 2.45 -3.54 19.77
CA LEU A 34 3.16 -3.90 18.54
C LEU A 34 3.32 -2.68 17.62
N VAL A 35 2.28 -1.86 17.44
CA VAL A 35 2.35 -0.61 16.67
C VAL A 35 3.34 0.37 17.29
N ASP A 36 3.32 0.54 18.62
CA ASP A 36 4.25 1.44 19.31
C ASP A 36 5.71 0.99 19.14
N SER A 37 5.96 -0.33 19.18
CA SER A 37 7.29 -0.89 18.96
C SER A 37 7.83 -0.64 17.54
N LEU A 38 6.94 -0.64 16.54
CA LEU A 38 7.26 -0.38 15.13
C LEU A 38 7.56 1.10 14.87
N ALA A 39 7.03 2.00 15.69
CA ALA A 39 7.33 3.43 15.63
C ALA A 39 8.71 3.74 16.25
N ALA A 40 9.10 3.01 17.30
CA ALA A 40 10.33 3.26 18.04
C ALA A 40 11.60 2.71 17.37
N ARG A 41 11.49 1.66 16.55
CA ARG A 41 12.64 0.97 15.95
C ARG A 41 12.35 0.57 14.50
N ALA A 42 13.42 0.38 13.73
CA ALA A 42 13.32 -0.26 12.42
C ALA A 42 13.02 -1.75 12.59
N SER A 43 11.74 -2.08 12.70
CA SER A 43 11.24 -3.44 12.87
C SER A 43 10.02 -3.72 12.00
N ALA A 44 9.76 -5.01 11.78
CA ALA A 44 8.61 -5.54 11.08
C ALA A 44 8.03 -6.71 11.88
N VAL A 45 6.71 -6.80 11.94
CA VAL A 45 6.00 -7.88 12.64
C VAL A 45 5.24 -8.73 11.62
N ALA A 46 5.65 -9.97 11.42
CA ALA A 46 4.87 -10.94 10.66
C ALA A 46 3.78 -11.56 11.54
N ILE A 47 2.54 -11.42 11.09
CA ILE A 47 1.39 -12.10 11.68
C ILE A 47 1.20 -13.45 11.00
N THR A 48 1.11 -14.51 11.81
CA THR A 48 0.84 -15.87 11.33
C THR A 48 -0.55 -16.37 11.74
N ASP A 49 -1.18 -17.15 10.88
CA ASP A 49 -2.38 -17.94 11.18
C ASP A 49 -2.03 -19.41 10.91
N HIS A 50 -2.19 -20.27 11.92
CA HIS A 50 -1.76 -21.68 11.85
C HIS A 50 -0.32 -21.87 11.32
N ASN A 51 0.64 -21.13 11.87
CA ASN A 51 2.07 -21.13 11.48
C ASN A 51 2.35 -20.72 10.02
N LYS A 52 1.37 -20.13 9.33
CA LYS A 52 1.54 -19.56 7.99
C LYS A 52 1.48 -18.04 8.06
N PRO A 53 2.43 -17.31 7.44
CA PRO A 53 2.38 -15.86 7.41
C PRO A 53 1.15 -15.39 6.62
N VAL A 54 0.36 -14.49 7.20
CA VAL A 54 -0.87 -13.94 6.59
C VAL A 54 -0.82 -12.43 6.41
N ALA A 55 -0.02 -11.73 7.22
CA ALA A 55 0.17 -10.29 7.11
C ALA A 55 1.52 -9.87 7.66
N VAL A 56 1.99 -8.68 7.28
CA VAL A 56 3.17 -8.03 7.87
C VAL A 56 2.79 -6.62 8.27
N LEU A 57 3.09 -6.25 9.51
CA LEU A 57 3.01 -4.88 9.99
C LEU A 57 4.39 -4.24 9.91
N ILE A 58 4.44 -3.04 9.36
CA ILE A 58 5.63 -2.21 9.27
C ILE A 58 5.23 -0.75 9.52
N SER A 59 6.16 0.06 9.98
CA SER A 59 5.89 1.50 10.09
C SER A 59 5.77 2.15 8.70
N TYR A 60 4.98 3.21 8.61
CA TYR A 60 4.74 3.92 7.36
C TYR A 60 6.04 4.43 6.71
N HIS A 61 6.98 4.95 7.51
CA HIS A 61 8.27 5.42 7.01
C HIS A 61 9.10 4.29 6.39
N HIS A 62 9.11 3.10 7.01
CA HIS A 62 9.79 1.94 6.44
C HIS A 62 9.09 1.44 5.17
N TYR A 63 7.76 1.43 5.14
CA TYR A 63 7.01 1.12 3.93
C TYR A 63 7.38 2.06 2.77
N MET A 64 7.41 3.37 3.01
CA MET A 64 7.80 4.36 2.01
C MET A 64 9.25 4.18 1.54
N ALA A 65 10.18 3.91 2.44
CA ALA A 65 11.58 3.64 2.09
C ALA A 65 11.73 2.37 1.22
N LEU A 66 10.97 1.31 1.54
CA LEU A 66 10.93 0.08 0.74
C LEU A 66 10.32 0.33 -0.64
N ALA A 67 9.19 1.03 -0.69
CA ALA A 67 8.52 1.38 -1.95
C ALA A 67 9.43 2.23 -2.85
N ALA A 68 10.16 3.19 -2.28
CA ALA A 68 11.13 4.01 -3.01
C ALA A 68 12.32 3.20 -3.54
N LYS A 69 12.83 2.23 -2.77
CA LYS A 69 13.92 1.33 -3.22
C LYS A 69 13.47 0.36 -4.31
N LEU A 70 12.22 -0.09 -4.24
CA LEU A 70 11.64 -1.04 -5.19
C LEU A 70 11.10 -0.37 -6.46
N ALA A 71 10.95 0.96 -6.47
CA ALA A 71 10.62 1.70 -7.67
C ALA A 71 11.83 1.67 -8.63
N PRO A 72 11.74 0.98 -9.79
CA PRO A 72 12.84 0.92 -10.72
C PRO A 72 13.03 2.31 -11.34
N GLY A 73 14.10 3.00 -10.93
CA GLY A 73 14.73 4.08 -11.70
C GLY A 73 13.82 5.23 -12.15
N LYS A 74 13.06 5.85 -11.24
CA LYS A 74 12.51 7.21 -11.49
C LYS A 74 12.67 8.12 -10.29
N SER A 75 13.92 8.47 -10.00
CA SER A 75 14.22 9.73 -9.30
C SER A 75 13.58 10.88 -10.09
N GLY A 76 12.40 11.34 -9.67
CA GLY A 76 11.79 12.57 -10.20
C GLY A 76 10.35 12.48 -10.72
N GLN A 77 9.71 11.30 -10.77
CA GLN A 77 8.25 11.26 -10.93
C GLN A 77 7.63 11.10 -9.54
N LEU A 78 7.25 12.25 -8.96
CA LEU A 78 6.09 12.33 -8.07
C LEU A 78 5.05 11.36 -8.62
N PHE A 79 4.54 10.47 -7.78
CA PHE A 79 3.43 9.60 -8.13
C PHE A 79 2.35 10.48 -8.74
N GLU A 80 2.26 10.53 -10.07
CA GLU A 80 1.06 11.05 -10.69
C GLU A 80 -0.03 10.11 -10.21
N PRO A 81 -1.06 10.63 -9.51
CA PRO A 81 -2.12 9.80 -9.01
C PRO A 81 -2.67 9.05 -10.22
N ARG A 82 -2.40 7.74 -10.27
CA ARG A 82 -2.97 6.89 -11.30
C ARG A 82 -4.47 6.98 -11.08
N SER A 83 -5.12 7.69 -12.00
CA SER A 83 -6.57 7.75 -12.11
C SER A 83 -7.10 6.34 -11.93
N MET A 84 -7.90 6.15 -10.88
CA MET A 84 -8.58 4.89 -10.66
C MET A 84 -9.51 4.67 -11.85
N LEU A 85 -9.64 3.43 -12.33
CA LEU A 85 -10.62 3.15 -13.38
C LEU A 85 -12.00 3.61 -12.90
N GLY A 86 -12.60 4.58 -13.60
CA GLY A 86 -13.88 5.20 -13.24
C GLY A 86 -13.80 6.46 -12.37
N SER A 87 -12.61 6.99 -12.07
CA SER A 87 -12.49 8.31 -11.43
C SER A 87 -12.35 9.42 -12.46
N ILE A 88 -13.21 10.43 -12.36
CA ILE A 88 -13.08 11.68 -13.11
C ILE A 88 -12.21 12.63 -12.29
N HIS A 89 -11.07 13.03 -12.87
CA HIS A 89 -10.18 14.01 -12.25
C HIS A 89 -10.48 15.39 -12.81
N LEU A 90 -11.24 16.16 -12.03
CA LEU A 90 -11.48 17.57 -12.33
C LEU A 90 -10.18 18.37 -12.10
N LYS A 91 -9.57 18.86 -13.17
CA LYS A 91 -8.51 19.86 -13.08
C LYS A 91 -9.12 21.24 -13.28
N VAL A 92 -9.72 21.84 -12.24
CA VAL A 92 -10.28 23.18 -12.40
C VAL A 92 -10.31 24.01 -11.13
N GLU A 93 -10.03 25.31 -11.29
CA GLU A 93 -10.14 26.36 -10.27
C GLU A 93 -11.59 26.88 -10.10
N ASN A 94 -12.52 26.48 -10.97
CA ASN A 94 -13.93 26.90 -10.94
C ASN A 94 -14.87 25.68 -11.06
N LEU A 95 -15.76 25.53 -10.08
CA LEU A 95 -16.57 24.32 -9.86
C LEU A 95 -17.72 24.19 -10.86
N ASP A 96 -18.25 25.30 -11.38
CA ASP A 96 -19.38 25.25 -12.31
C ASP A 96 -18.96 24.65 -13.66
N ALA A 97 -17.80 25.06 -14.19
CA ALA A 97 -17.22 24.49 -15.41
C ALA A 97 -16.88 22.99 -15.24
N ALA A 98 -16.47 22.59 -14.04
CA ALA A 98 -16.16 21.20 -13.72
C ALA A 98 -17.43 20.32 -13.70
N SER A 99 -18.56 20.89 -13.24
CA SER A 99 -19.85 20.19 -13.22
C SER A 99 -20.37 19.91 -14.63
N ASP A 100 -20.22 20.87 -15.54
CA ASP A 100 -20.64 20.70 -16.94
C ASP A 100 -19.79 19.63 -17.65
N GLU A 101 -18.47 19.60 -17.40
CA GLU A 101 -17.56 18.59 -17.96
C GLU A 101 -17.92 17.16 -17.49
N ILE A 102 -18.26 16.99 -16.21
CA ILE A 102 -18.74 15.69 -15.68
C ILE A 102 -20.03 15.26 -16.36
N ALA A 103 -20.99 16.18 -16.51
CA ALA A 103 -22.27 15.86 -17.13
C ALA A 103 -22.07 15.39 -18.57
N GLU A 104 -21.21 16.06 -19.34
CA GLU A 104 -20.86 15.65 -20.71
C GLU A 104 -20.18 14.28 -20.74
N GLU A 105 -19.21 14.03 -19.86
CA GLU A 105 -18.48 12.74 -19.83
C GLU A 105 -19.40 11.58 -19.44
N PHE A 106 -20.32 11.80 -18.51
CA PHE A 106 -21.33 10.83 -18.10
C PHE A 106 -22.34 10.54 -19.23
N HIS A 107 -22.82 11.57 -19.93
CA HIS A 107 -23.72 11.39 -21.07
C HIS A 107 -23.03 10.64 -22.22
N LYS A 108 -21.76 10.95 -22.48
CA LYS A 108 -20.95 10.25 -23.48
C LYS A 108 -20.75 8.79 -23.10
N SER A 109 -20.47 8.50 -21.82
CA SER A 109 -20.34 7.12 -21.33
C SER A 109 -21.64 6.33 -21.48
N ASN A 110 -22.79 6.95 -21.16
CA ASN A 110 -24.09 6.30 -21.32
C ASN A 110 -24.45 6.04 -22.79
N ARG A 111 -24.11 6.98 -23.68
CA ARG A 111 -24.34 6.82 -25.12
C ARG A 111 -23.49 5.69 -25.69
N ASN A 112 -22.20 5.64 -25.36
CA ASN A 112 -21.31 4.57 -25.78
C ASN A 112 -21.77 3.20 -25.26
N SER A 113 -22.27 3.13 -24.01
CA SER A 113 -22.86 1.90 -23.46
C SER A 113 -24.12 1.48 -24.22
N ALA A 114 -24.99 2.43 -24.58
CA ALA A 114 -26.22 2.14 -25.33
C ALA A 114 -25.96 1.72 -26.78
N GLU A 115 -24.91 2.25 -27.42
CA GLU A 115 -24.49 1.86 -28.78
C GLU A 115 -23.72 0.51 -28.80
N SER A 116 -23.20 0.07 -27.65
CA SER A 116 -22.51 -1.21 -27.48
C SER A 116 -23.43 -2.39 -27.11
N LEU A 117 -24.75 -2.16 -27.03
CA LEU A 117 -25.80 -3.16 -26.85
C LEU A 117 -26.43 -3.54 -28.19
#